data_AF-A0A927MM91-F1
#
_entry.id   AF-A0A927MM91-F1
#
_cell.length_a   1.000
_cell.length_b   1.000
_cell.length_c   1.000
_cell.angle_alpha   90.00
_cell.angle_beta   90.00
_cell.angle_gamma   90.00
#
_symmetry.space_group_name_H-M   'P 1'
#
loop_
_entity.id
_entity.type
_entity.pdbx_description
1 polymer ?
#
loop_
_entity_poly.entity_id
_entity_poly.type
_entity_poly.pdbx_seq_one_letter_code
_entity_poly.pdbx_strand_id
1 'polypeptide(L)'
;MRGRSRTRPPPAASTRAEAEQPDPPKHVSDNRPTTLDVPGLLAEHLQNAPDDAVRDALGAGWVIRRGQGYSLRLTAPLTVHQAALQQCAALAGDGATPAGRKAYRTYADRIESAMRT
;
A
#
# COMPACT_ATOMS: atom_id res chain seq x y z
N MET A 1 -44.77 55.06 -18.36
CA MET A 1 -44.40 54.46 -17.06
C MET A 1 -43.27 53.44 -17.28
N ARG A 2 -42.35 53.34 -16.32
CA ARG A 2 -41.08 52.61 -16.37
C ARG A 2 -41.28 51.09 -16.33
N GLY A 3 -40.36 50.33 -16.94
CA GLY A 3 -40.24 48.89 -16.74
C GLY A 3 -39.00 48.31 -17.43
N ARG A 4 -37.86 48.33 -16.75
CA ARG A 4 -36.56 47.84 -17.21
C ARG A 4 -36.47 46.30 -17.12
N SER A 5 -36.05 45.64 -18.20
CA SER A 5 -35.41 44.31 -18.16
C SER A 5 -34.32 44.29 -19.25
N ARG A 6 -33.12 44.77 -18.93
CA ARG A 6 -31.93 43.96 -18.57
C ARG A 6 -31.36 43.12 -19.73
N THR A 7 -30.35 43.72 -20.37
CA THR A 7 -29.30 43.11 -21.19
C THR A 7 -28.50 42.05 -20.43
N ARG A 8 -28.16 40.92 -21.08
CA ARG A 8 -26.79 40.37 -21.12
C ARG A 8 -26.64 39.32 -22.24
N PRO A 9 -25.53 39.33 -23.01
CA PRO A 9 -25.27 38.40 -24.11
C PRO A 9 -24.84 37.00 -23.61
N PRO A 10 -24.84 35.97 -24.49
CA PRO A 10 -24.44 34.62 -24.13
C PRO A 10 -22.92 34.50 -23.97
N PRO A 11 -22.40 33.93 -22.87
CA PRO A 11 -21.04 33.42 -22.84
C PRO A 11 -21.00 31.95 -23.31
N ALA A 12 -19.94 31.69 -24.07
CA ALA A 12 -19.60 30.47 -24.74
C ALA A 12 -19.37 29.25 -23.83
N ALA A 13 -19.45 28.08 -24.47
CA ALA A 13 -18.75 26.84 -24.16
C ALA A 13 -18.92 26.24 -22.75
N SER A 14 -19.69 25.16 -22.68
CA SER A 14 -19.24 24.00 -21.91
C SER A 14 -19.76 22.75 -22.60
N THR A 15 -18.86 22.18 -23.40
CA THR A 15 -18.70 20.75 -23.61
C THR A 15 -19.37 19.94 -22.51
N ARG A 16 -20.46 19.25 -22.85
CA ARG A 16 -20.84 18.00 -22.19
C ARG A 16 -20.70 16.87 -23.20
N ALA A 17 -19.53 16.83 -23.83
CA ALA A 17 -18.98 15.60 -24.36
C ALA A 17 -18.41 14.83 -23.16
N GLU A 18 -18.61 13.51 -23.18
CA GLU A 18 -17.89 12.50 -22.40
C GLU A 18 -17.51 12.83 -20.95
N ALA A 19 -18.33 12.36 -20.02
CA ALA A 19 -17.76 11.54 -18.96
C ALA A 19 -18.24 10.10 -19.20
N GLU A 20 -17.88 9.56 -20.37
CA GLU A 20 -17.42 8.17 -20.39
C GLU A 20 -16.30 8.17 -19.35
N GLN A 21 -16.65 7.76 -18.12
CA GLN A 21 -15.66 7.57 -17.08
C GLN A 21 -14.67 6.60 -17.71
N PRO A 22 -13.45 7.03 -18.07
CA PRO A 22 -12.48 6.07 -18.53
C PRO A 22 -12.34 5.10 -17.36
N ASP A 23 -12.66 3.83 -17.63
CA ASP A 23 -12.33 2.70 -16.76
C ASP A 23 -10.96 3.04 -16.18
N PRO A 24 -10.82 3.26 -14.86
CA PRO A 24 -9.52 3.63 -14.33
C PRO A 24 -8.58 2.51 -14.77
N PRO A 25 -7.45 2.82 -15.43
CA PRO A 25 -6.49 1.78 -15.75
C PRO A 25 -6.21 1.08 -14.43
N LYS A 26 -6.46 -0.23 -14.37
CA LYS A 26 -6.41 -1.08 -13.17
C LYS A 26 -4.99 -1.19 -12.55
N HIS A 27 -4.12 -0.22 -12.80
CA HIS A 27 -2.71 -0.15 -12.45
C HIS A 27 -2.29 1.14 -11.71
N VAL A 28 -3.22 2.07 -11.42
CA VAL A 28 -2.92 3.21 -10.50
C VAL A 28 -3.11 2.86 -9.03
N SER A 29 -3.57 1.64 -8.72
CA SER A 29 -3.94 1.21 -7.37
C SER A 29 -2.75 0.72 -6.51
N ASP A 30 -1.62 0.36 -7.11
CA ASP A 30 -0.48 -0.23 -6.38
C ASP A 30 0.34 0.79 -5.56
N ASN A 31 0.11 2.09 -5.80
CA ASN A 31 0.83 3.16 -5.09
C ASN A 31 0.09 3.69 -3.84
N ARG A 32 -1.10 3.18 -3.52
CA ARG A 32 -1.78 3.62 -2.29
C ARG A 32 -1.05 3.05 -1.07
N PRO A 33 -0.67 3.90 -0.10
CA PRO A 33 -0.03 3.43 1.12
C PRO A 33 -1.00 2.54 1.89
N THR A 34 -0.68 1.26 1.98
CA THR A 34 -1.45 0.24 2.68
C THR A 34 -0.78 0.00 4.01
N THR A 35 -1.57 -0.14 5.07
CA THR A 35 -1.04 -0.45 6.39
C THR A 35 -1.11 -1.96 6.62
N LEU A 36 0.04 -2.63 6.58
CA LEU A 36 0.16 -4.06 6.84
C LEU A 36 1.01 -4.32 8.08
N ASP A 37 0.61 -5.34 8.83
CA ASP A 37 1.39 -5.82 9.96
C ASP A 37 2.45 -6.81 9.49
N VAL A 38 3.71 -6.50 9.73
CA VAL A 38 4.88 -7.34 9.48
C VAL A 38 5.20 -8.11 10.76
N PRO A 39 5.28 -9.45 10.76
CA PRO A 39 5.71 -10.19 11.93
C PRO A 39 7.14 -9.82 12.37
N GLY A 40 7.43 -9.79 13.67
CA GLY A 40 8.73 -9.34 14.20
C GLY A 40 9.95 -10.07 13.62
N LEU A 41 9.82 -11.36 13.34
CA LEU A 41 10.88 -12.14 12.66
C LEU A 41 11.19 -11.62 11.24
N LEU A 42 10.18 -11.19 10.48
CA LEU A 42 10.42 -10.55 9.19
C LEU A 42 10.98 -9.14 9.39
N ALA A 43 10.46 -8.39 10.37
CA ALA A 43 10.95 -7.05 10.64
C ALA A 43 12.45 -7.04 11.02
N GLU A 44 12.92 -8.02 11.79
CA GLU A 44 14.35 -8.19 12.11
C GLU A 44 15.19 -8.50 10.88
N HIS A 45 14.72 -9.39 10.01
CA HIS A 45 15.42 -9.71 8.76
C HIS A 45 15.47 -8.51 7.81
N LEU A 46 14.37 -7.76 7.72
CA LEU A 46 14.26 -6.58 6.86
C LEU A 46 15.02 -5.35 7.40
N GLN A 47 15.43 -5.32 8.67
CA GLN A 47 16.35 -4.27 9.13
C GLN A 47 17.70 -4.33 8.41
N ASN A 48 18.11 -5.52 7.95
CA ASN A 48 19.33 -5.73 7.17
C ASN A 48 19.08 -5.77 5.66
N ALA A 49 17.86 -5.46 5.21
CA ALA A 49 17.54 -5.51 3.78
C ALA A 49 18.29 -4.39 3.03
N PRO A 50 18.78 -4.67 1.80
CA PRO A 50 19.48 -3.66 1.00
C PRO A 50 18.57 -2.52 0.54
N ASP A 51 17.26 -2.72 0.51
CA ASP A 51 16.28 -1.75 0.01
C ASP A 51 16.04 -0.59 0.99
N ASP A 52 16.46 0.62 0.59
CA ASP A 52 16.27 1.84 1.37
C ASP A 52 14.80 2.19 1.59
N ALA A 53 13.91 1.93 0.62
CA ALA A 53 12.49 2.25 0.74
C ALA A 53 11.81 1.36 1.78
N VAL A 54 12.21 0.09 1.84
CA VAL A 54 11.74 -0.84 2.88
C VAL A 54 12.28 -0.43 4.25
N ARG A 55 13.55 -0.02 4.35
CA ARG A 55 14.15 0.46 5.61
C ARG A 55 13.50 1.75 6.11
N ASP A 56 13.23 2.71 5.22
CA ASP A 56 12.53 3.95 5.56
C ASP A 56 11.10 3.66 6.05
N ALA A 57 10.39 2.77 5.36
CA ALA A 57 9.06 2.34 5.77
C ALA A 57 9.05 1.58 7.12
N LEU A 58 10.10 0.83 7.43
CA LEU A 58 10.28 0.19 8.75
C LEU A 58 10.53 1.23 9.85
N GLY A 59 11.32 2.27 9.54
CA GLY A 59 11.57 3.40 10.45
C GLY A 59 10.32 4.23 10.72
N ALA A 60 9.46 4.39 9.72
CA ALA A 60 8.14 5.02 9.86
C ALA A 60 7.08 4.09 10.50
N GLY A 61 7.38 2.79 10.59
CA GLY A 61 6.50 1.77 11.11
C GLY A 61 6.43 1.72 12.64
N TRP A 62 5.34 1.15 13.16
CA TRP A 62 5.02 1.14 14.58
C TRP A 62 5.14 -0.27 15.14
N VAL A 63 5.99 -0.47 16.15
CA VAL A 63 6.15 -1.77 16.81
C VAL A 63 4.97 -2.02 17.75
N ILE A 64 4.14 -3.01 17.42
CA ILE A 64 3.02 -3.49 18.22
C ILE A 64 3.47 -4.75 18.97
N ARG A 65 3.60 -4.66 20.30
CA ARG A 65 3.91 -5.83 21.13
C ARG A 65 2.66 -6.69 21.33
N ARG A 66 2.78 -8.00 21.08
CA ARG A 66 1.72 -9.00 21.17
C ARG A 66 2.24 -10.17 22.01
N GLY A 67 2.15 -10.05 23.34
CA GLY A 67 2.55 -11.10 24.28
C GLY A 67 4.01 -11.54 24.09
N GLN A 68 4.23 -12.78 23.66
CA GLN A 68 5.56 -13.37 23.41
C GLN A 68 6.23 -12.94 22.09
N GLY A 69 5.57 -12.11 21.28
CA GLY A 69 6.12 -11.60 20.03
C GLY A 69 5.77 -10.14 19.80
N TYR A 70 6.20 -9.60 18.66
CA TYR A 70 5.77 -8.30 18.18
C TYR A 70 5.44 -8.36 16.68
N SER A 71 4.69 -7.37 16.22
CA SER A 71 4.47 -7.12 14.81
C SER A 71 4.73 -5.66 14.56
N LEU A 72 5.43 -5.33 13.48
CA LEU A 72 5.68 -3.98 13.06
C LEU A 72 4.60 -3.59 12.05
N ARG A 73 3.75 -2.63 12.42
CA ARG A 73 2.74 -2.07 11.53
C ARG A 73 3.43 -1.10 10.59
N LEU A 74 3.53 -1.47 9.32
CA LEU A 74 4.22 -0.74 8.28
C LEU A 74 3.18 -0.16 7.33
N THR A 75 3.25 1.14 7.09
CA THR A 75 2.37 1.84 6.15
C THR A 75 3.18 2.21 4.92
N ALA A 76 3.08 1.42 3.85
CA ALA A 76 3.83 1.65 2.62
C ALA A 76 3.01 1.27 1.38
N PRO A 77 3.42 1.74 0.19
CA PRO A 77 2.86 1.24 -1.06
C PRO A 77 2.96 -0.28 -1.16
N LEU A 78 2.02 -0.88 -1.87
CA LEU A 78 1.92 -2.33 -1.97
C LEU A 78 3.13 -2.93 -2.70
N THR A 79 3.75 -2.15 -3.60
CA THR A 79 5.04 -2.45 -4.24
C THR A 79 6.18 -2.61 -3.23
N VAL A 80 6.25 -1.76 -2.20
CA VAL A 80 7.26 -1.84 -1.12
C VAL A 80 7.00 -3.08 -0.26
N HIS A 81 5.74 -3.39 0.03
CA HIS A 81 5.39 -4.61 0.74
C HIS A 81 5.78 -5.88 -0.03
N GLN A 82 5.58 -5.91 -1.34
CA GLN A 82 6.00 -6.99 -2.22
C GLN A 82 7.53 -7.11 -2.28
N ALA A 83 8.25 -6.00 -2.43
CA ALA A 83 9.72 -5.97 -2.42
C ALA A 83 10.27 -6.50 -1.08
N ALA A 84 9.67 -6.11 0.04
CA ALA A 84 10.00 -6.63 1.36
C ALA A 84 9.72 -8.14 1.46
N LEU A 85 8.60 -8.62 0.91
CA LEU A 85 8.28 -10.05 0.89
C LEU A 85 9.34 -10.83 0.10
N GLN A 86 9.74 -10.35 -1.10
CA GLN A 86 10.80 -10.99 -1.91
C GLN A 86 12.13 -11.08 -1.15
N GLN A 87 12.51 -10.03 -0.42
CA GLN A 87 13.73 -10.02 0.41
C GLN A 87 13.65 -11.00 1.59
N CYS A 88 12.43 -11.30 2.06
CA CYS A 88 12.18 -12.32 3.07
C CYS A 88 12.01 -13.73 2.53
N ALA A 89 12.13 -13.98 1.21
CA ALA A 89 12.00 -15.31 0.64
C ALA A 89 13.02 -16.31 1.24
N ALA A 90 14.20 -15.81 1.65
CA ALA A 90 15.21 -16.59 2.36
C ALA A 90 14.69 -17.16 3.70
N LEU A 91 13.76 -16.46 4.38
CA LEU A 91 13.10 -16.94 5.61
C LEU A 91 12.02 -17.99 5.36
N ALA A 92 11.70 -18.28 4.09
CA ALA A 92 10.78 -19.33 3.69
C ALA A 92 11.47 -20.50 2.96
N GLY A 93 12.75 -20.37 2.62
CA GLY A 93 13.54 -21.37 1.91
C GLY A 93 14.09 -22.50 2.79
N ASP A 94 14.94 -23.34 2.20
CA ASP A 94 15.56 -24.47 2.90
C ASP A 94 16.48 -23.99 4.03
N GLY A 95 16.31 -24.57 5.23
CA GLY A 95 16.99 -24.14 6.45
C GLY A 95 16.23 -23.09 7.28
N ALA A 96 15.11 -22.57 6.79
CA ALA A 96 14.30 -21.63 7.54
C ALA A 96 13.60 -22.28 8.75
N THR A 97 13.54 -21.54 9.86
CA THR A 97 12.81 -21.97 11.06
C THR A 97 11.30 -22.08 10.76
N PRO A 98 10.56 -22.97 11.46
CA PRO A 98 9.11 -23.06 11.32
C PRO A 98 8.41 -21.71 11.58
N ALA A 99 8.95 -20.90 12.49
CA ALA A 99 8.46 -19.57 12.80
C ALA A 99 8.67 -18.58 11.63
N GLY A 100 9.83 -18.62 10.97
CA GLY A 100 10.12 -17.82 9.78
C GLY A 100 9.17 -18.13 8.62
N ARG A 101 8.97 -19.42 8.32
CA ARG A 101 8.03 -19.88 7.29
C ARG A 101 6.59 -19.43 7.57
N LYS A 102 6.13 -19.56 8.82
CA LYS A 102 4.80 -19.09 9.22
C LYS A 102 4.66 -17.57 9.10
N ALA A 103 5.68 -16.84 9.53
CA ALA A 103 5.70 -15.40 9.46
C ALA A 103 5.67 -14.91 8.00
N TYR A 104 6.43 -15.55 7.11
CA TYR A 104 6.44 -15.27 5.69
C TYR A 104 5.06 -15.49 5.06
N ARG A 105 4.45 -16.66 5.30
CA ARG A 105 3.11 -16.97 4.80
C ARG A 105 2.08 -15.98 5.31
N THR A 106 2.11 -15.66 6.61
CA THR A 106 1.18 -14.68 7.21
C THR A 106 1.30 -13.31 6.54
N TYR A 107 2.51 -12.86 6.24
CA TYR A 107 2.73 -11.57 5.59
C TYR A 107 2.32 -11.61 4.10
N ALA A 108 2.63 -12.69 3.39
CA ALA A 108 2.18 -12.91 2.02
C ALA A 108 0.64 -12.90 1.92
N ASP A 109 -0.04 -13.63 2.80
CA ASP A 109 -1.51 -13.71 2.82
C ASP A 109 -2.14 -12.33 3.14
N ARG A 110 -1.48 -11.50 3.96
CA ARG A 110 -1.90 -10.11 4.23
C ARG A 110 -1.74 -9.20 3.01
N ILE A 111 -0.64 -9.34 2.27
CA ILE A 111 -0.41 -8.60 1.02
C ILE A 111 -1.47 -9.01 -0.01
N GLU A 112 -1.70 -10.30 -0.21
CA GLU A 112 -2.72 -10.81 -1.13
C GLU A 112 -4.12 -10.35 -0.76
N SER A 113 -4.45 -10.35 0.54
CA SER A 113 -5.72 -9.81 1.03
C SER A 113 -5.87 -8.33 0.73
N ALA A 114 -4.80 -7.54 0.89
CA ALA A 114 -4.80 -6.12 0.58
C ALA A 114 -4.85 -5.80 -0.92
N MET A 115 -4.34 -6.69 -1.78
CA MET A 115 -4.50 -6.56 -3.24
C MET A 115 -5.94 -6.76 -3.70
N ARG A 116 -6.74 -7.49 -2.93
CA ARG A 116 -8.14 -7.82 -3.27
C ARG A 116 -9.13 -6.76 -2.80
N THR A 117 -8.75 -5.91 -1.84
CA THR A 117 -9.57 -4.81 -1.29
C THR A 117 -9.42 -3.52 -2.06
#